data_AF-A0AAV0N5S3-F1
#
_entry.id   AF-A0AAV0N5S3-F1
#
_cell.length_a   1.000
_cell.length_b   1.000
_cell.length_c   1.000
_cell.angle_alpha   90.00
_cell.angle_beta   90.00
_cell.angle_gamma   90.00
#
_symmetry.space_group_name_H-M   'P 1'
#
loop_
_entity.id
_entity.type
_entity.pdbx_description
1 polymer ?
#
loop_
_entity_poly.entity_id
_entity_poly.type
_entity_poly.pdbx_seq_one_letter_code
_entity_poly.pdbx_strand_id
1 'polypeptide(L)' 'MERRLGKYLKRFPMPENANVEKVAARYKDGVLTVTVVKKPPEEPKKPKTVEVQVA' A
#
# COMPACT_ATOMS: atom_id res chain seq x y z
N MET A 1 -2.78 -10.61 32.66
CA MET A 1 -1.60 -10.16 31.88
C MET A 1 -1.86 -8.72 31.46
N GLU A 2 -1.44 -7.74 32.27
CA GLU A 2 -1.91 -6.34 32.15
C GLU A 2 -1.01 -5.47 31.25
N ARG A 3 0.27 -5.83 31.10
CA ARG A 3 1.23 -5.14 30.23
C ARG A 3 2.10 -6.17 29.50
N ARG A 4 2.19 -6.05 28.17
CA ARG A 4 3.08 -6.88 27.35
C ARG A 4 4.41 -6.17 27.17
N LEU A 5 5.49 -6.81 27.60
CA LEU A 5 6.87 -6.35 27.45
C LEU A 5 7.63 -7.36 26.58
N GLY A 6 8.45 -6.89 25.66
CA GLY A 6 9.24 -7.74 24.78
C GLY A 6 9.60 -7.07 23.47
N LYS A 7 10.41 -7.76 22.66
CA LYS A 7 10.72 -7.35 21.29
C LYS A 7 9.49 -7.60 20.40
N TYR A 8 9.14 -6.63 19.55
CA TYR A 8 7.98 -6.72 18.67
C TYR A 8 8.40 -6.48 17.21
N LEU A 9 7.93 -7.35 16.32
CA LEU A 9 8.15 -7.23 14.88
C LEU A 9 6.82 -7.48 14.16
N LYS A 10 6.36 -6.49 13.38
CA LYS A 10 5.16 -6.58 12.55
C LYS A 10 5.52 -6.33 11.10
N ARG A 11 5.15 -7.26 10.22
CA ARG A 11 5.38 -7.18 8.76
C ARG A 11 4.04 -7.03 8.06
N PHE A 12 3.98 -6.20 7.04
CA PHE A 12 2.80 -5.99 6.22
C PHE A 12 3.16 -6.21 4.76
N PRO A 13 2.41 -7.03 4.01
CA PRO A 13 2.57 -7.09 2.56
C PRO A 13 2.14 -5.75 1.95
N MET A 14 2.94 -5.23 1.03
CA MET A 14 2.64 -3.99 0.34
C MET A 14 1.88 -4.28 -0.97
N PRO A 15 0.87 -3.45 -1.33
CA PRO A 15 0.22 -3.55 -2.61
C PRO A 15 1.15 -3.07 -3.75
N GLU A 16 0.88 -3.50 -4.99
CA GLU A 16 1.68 -3.14 -6.18
C GLU A 16 1.76 -1.63 -6.42
N ASN A 17 0.69 -0.91 -6.06
CA ASN A 17 0.61 0.54 -6.16
C ASN A 17 1.19 1.27 -4.95
N ALA A 18 1.92 0.63 -4.04
CA ALA A 18 2.59 1.33 -2.95
C ALA A 18 3.83 2.10 -3.45
N ASN A 19 4.00 3.33 -2.97
CA ASN A 19 5.23 4.09 -3.16
C ASN A 19 6.17 3.88 -1.96
N VAL A 20 7.10 2.93 -2.10
CA VAL A 20 8.06 2.53 -1.06
C VAL A 20 9.12 3.60 -0.80
N GLU A 21 9.39 4.48 -1.77
CA GLU A 21 10.38 5.55 -1.62
C GLU A 21 9.88 6.70 -0.74
N LYS A 22 8.55 6.88 -0.66
CA LYS A 22 7.90 7.98 0.08
C LYS A 22 7.24 7.52 1.38
N VAL A 23 7.82 6.51 2.03
CA VAL A 23 7.33 6.05 3.35
C VAL A 23 7.68 7.09 4.41
N ALA A 24 6.69 7.47 5.21
CA ALA A 24 6.85 8.39 6.34
C ALA A 24 6.37 7.74 7.64
N ALA A 25 7.01 8.07 8.76
CA ALA A 25 6.61 7.57 10.07
C ALA A 25 6.55 8.71 11.10
N ARG A 26 5.57 8.63 12.01
CA ARG A 26 5.43 9.57 13.14
C ARG A 26 5.08 8.80 14.40
N TYR A 27 5.76 9.14 15.50
CA TYR A 27 5.43 8.64 16.83
C TYR A 27 4.83 9.74 17.68
N LYS A 28 3.63 9.53 18.19
CA LYS A 28 2.93 10.50 19.05
C LYS A 28 2.02 9.76 20.03
N ASP A 29 2.01 10.19 21.29
CA ASP A 29 1.10 9.70 22.34
C ASP A 29 1.08 8.16 22.48
N GLY A 30 2.25 7.52 22.34
CA GLY A 30 2.38 6.06 22.44
C GLY A 30 2.09 5.29 21.15
N VAL A 31 1.67 5.97 20.07
CA VAL A 31 1.26 5.34 18.80
C VAL A 31 2.27 5.64 17.69
N LEU A 32 2.74 4.56 17.04
CA LEU A 32 3.52 4.65 15.81
C LEU A 32 2.58 4.62 14.60
N THR A 33 2.53 5.74 13.87
CA THR A 33 1.80 5.86 12.61
C THR A 33 2.80 5.74 11.46
N VAL A 34 2.55 4.82 10.52
CA VAL A 34 3.35 4.65 9.31
C VAL A 34 2.45 4.93 8.10
N THR A 35 2.84 5.90 7.29
CA THR A 35 2.11 6.32 6.10
C THR A 35 2.86 5.88 4.85
N VAL A 36 2.17 5.15 3.98
CA VAL A 36 2.68 4.73 2.67
C VAL A 36 1.75 5.32 1.62
N VAL A 37 2.29 6.20 0.78
CA VAL A 37 1.52 6.86 -0.27
C VAL A 37 1.28 5.87 -1.42
N LYS A 38 0.09 5.89 -2.02
CA LYS A 38 -0.17 5.11 -3.23
C LYS A 38 0.39 5.86 -4.45
N LYS A 39 0.99 5.13 -5.38
CA LYS A 39 1.30 5.61 -6.72
C LYS A 39 -0.04 5.98 -7.40
N PRO A 40 -0.10 7.10 -8.13
CA PRO A 40 -1.30 7.47 -8.87
C PRO A 40 -1.70 6.32 -9.81
N PRO A 41 -3.00 6.03 -9.98
CA PRO A 41 -3.45 5.01 -10.90
C PRO A 41 -2.95 5.35 -12.31
N GLU A 42 -2.40 4.37 -13.03
CA GLU A 42 -2.25 4.47 -14.48
C GLU A 42 -3.64 4.80 -15.04
N GLU A 43 -3.73 5.82 -15.91
CA GLU A 43 -4.99 6.22 -16.54
C GLU A 43 -5.74 4.98 -17.03
N PRO A 44 -7.08 4.93 -16.85
CA PRO A 44 -7.86 3.76 -17.22
C PRO A 44 -7.51 3.40 -18.66
N LYS A 45 -6.81 2.27 -18.83
CA LYS A 45 -6.43 1.74 -20.15
C LYS A 45 -7.74 1.65 -20.92
N LYS A 46 -7.91 2.57 -21.87
CA LYS A 46 -9.11 2.65 -22.72
C LYS A 46 -9.42 1.23 -23.17
N PRO A 47 -10.66 0.74 -22.98
CA PRO A 47 -10.99 -0.63 -23.38
C PRO A 47 -10.60 -0.77 -24.85
N LYS A 48 -9.64 -1.66 -25.13
CA LYS A 48 -9.30 -2.03 -26.49
C LYS A 48 -10.47 -2.87 -26.97
N THR A 49 -11.44 -2.25 -27.63
CA THR A 49 -12.50 -2.97 -28.34
C THR A 49 -11.80 -3.77 -29.44
N VAL A 50 -11.68 -5.08 -29.25
CA VAL A 50 -11.19 -5.98 -30.29
C VAL A 50 -12.41 -6.36 -31.13
N GLU A 51 -12.49 -5.83 -32.35
CA GLU A 51 -13.51 -6.25 -33.31
C GLU A 51 -13.18 -7.66 -33.79
N VAL A 52 -14.04 -8.62 -33.46
CA VAL A 52 -13.94 -9.99 -33.95
C VAL A 52 -14.68 -10.05 -35.28
N GLN A 53 -13.94 -10.23 -36.39
CA GLN A 53 -14.54 -10.56 -37.68
C GLN A 53 -14.88 -12.05 -37.71
N VAL A 54 -16.16 -12.36 -37.91
CA VAL A 54 -16.66 -13.72 -38.14
C VAL A 54 -16.83 -13.90 -39.65
N ALA A 55 -16.24 -14.95 -40.20
CA ALA A 55 -16.37 -15.37 -41.60
C ALA A 55 -17.59 -16.27 -41.81
#